data_AF-A0A8T5HXS1-F1
#
_entry.id   AF-A0A8T5HXS1-F1
#
_cell.length_a   1.000
_cell.length_b   1.000
_cell.length_c   1.000
_cell.angle_alpha   90.00
_cell.angle_beta   90.00
_cell.angle_gamma   90.00
#
_symmetry.space_group_name_H-M   'P 1'
#
loop_
_entity.id
_entity.type
_entity.pdbx_description
1 polymer ?
#
loop_
_entity_poly.entity_id
_entity_poly.type
_entity_poly.pdbx_seq_one_letter_code
_entity_poly.pdbx_strand_id
1 'polypeptide(L)'
;MNKKPIVLTFILMLIIIAVSIGLFIYFESELLQLIVLIVLILSVLSFAGYFYWHSFGKTNKLKEMLDHAELLFKEGSEEIKSFYLQIYHHYLTLPEKHKPNYYSKVVRLREKIANQLKTEKEIKELLDNHDSGNLRRRKEKYLKLQQHYHQLPEKVQGKYYHHLVHLKDQLERGK
;
A
#
# COMPACT_ATOMS: atom_id res chain seq x y z
N MET A 1 18.52 8.94 2.92
CA MET A 1 17.90 10.23 3.31
C MET A 1 18.92 11.03 4.11
N ASN A 2 19.36 12.19 3.61
CA ASN A 2 20.27 13.08 4.34
C ASN A 2 19.60 13.50 5.66
N LYS A 3 20.15 13.09 6.81
CA LYS A 3 19.63 13.45 8.14
C LYS A 3 19.95 14.90 8.54
N LYS A 4 20.89 15.53 7.83
CA LYS A 4 21.39 16.90 8.07
C LYS A 4 20.29 17.98 8.18
N PRO A 5 19.27 18.07 7.29
CA PRO A 5 18.25 19.11 7.41
C PRO A 5 17.36 18.95 8.66
N ILE A 6 17.10 17.71 9.10
CA ILE A 6 16.25 17.44 10.28
C ILE A 6 17.00 17.77 11.58
N VAL A 7 18.29 17.45 11.63
CA VAL A 7 19.13 17.80 12.79
C VAL A 7 19.28 19.32 12.88
N LEU A 8 19.45 20.00 11.75
CA LEU A 8 19.53 21.46 11.71
C LEU A 8 18.23 22.13 12.18
N THR A 9 17.07 21.68 11.70
CA THR A 9 15.77 22.23 12.14
C THR A 9 15.51 21.95 13.63
N PHE A 10 15.92 20.79 14.14
CA PHE A 10 15.83 20.45 15.55
C PHE A 10 16.69 21.37 16.42
N ILE A 11 17.94 21.62 16.03
CA ILE A 11 18.84 22.54 16.75
C ILE A 11 18.28 23.97 16.73
N LEU A 12 17.78 24.44 15.59
CA LEU A 12 17.24 25.78 15.43
C LEU A 12 15.99 25.99 16.31
N MET A 13 15.12 24.99 16.41
CA MET A 13 13.97 24.98 17.34
C MET A 13 14.39 25.07 18.81
N LEU A 14 15.42 24.31 19.22
CA LEU A 14 15.93 24.38 20.61
C LEU A 14 16.48 25.77 20.95
N ILE A 15 17.18 26.41 20.00
CA ILE A 15 17.69 27.77 20.18
C ILE A 15 16.53 28.76 20.37
N ILE A 16 15.48 28.67 19.54
CA ILE A 16 14.30 29.55 19.66
C ILE A 16 13.65 29.40 21.04
N ILE A 17 13.44 28.15 21.49
CA ILE A 17 12.85 27.90 22.82
C ILE A 17 13.74 28.48 23.93
N ALA A 18 15.06 28.26 23.88
CA ALA A 18 15.99 28.78 24.88
C ALA A 18 16.00 30.32 24.91
N VAL A 19 15.97 30.97 23.74
CA VAL A 19 15.90 32.44 23.62
C VAL A 19 14.56 32.95 24.17
N SER A 20 13.44 32.31 23.86
CA SER A 20 12.12 32.70 24.39
C SER A 20 12.06 32.56 25.91
N ILE A 21 12.65 31.53 26.50
CA ILE A 21 12.76 31.38 27.96
C ILE A 21 13.62 32.51 28.55
N GLY A 22 14.77 32.81 27.95
CA GLY A 22 15.65 33.90 28.40
C GLY A 22 14.95 35.26 28.35
N LEU A 23 14.21 35.55 27.28
CA LEU A 23 13.42 36.77 27.14
C LEU A 23 12.28 36.86 28.17
N PHE A 24 11.63 35.73 28.46
CA PHE A 24 10.56 35.68 29.48
C PHE A 24 11.09 36.07 30.86
N ILE A 25 12.30 35.62 31.22
CA ILE A 25 12.95 35.95 32.50
C ILE A 25 13.46 37.41 32.51
N TYR A 26 13.91 37.93 31.36
CA TYR A 26 14.50 39.26 31.24
C TYR A 26 13.48 40.41 31.31
N PHE A 27 12.28 40.22 30.75
CA PHE A 27 11.27 41.28 30.75
C PHE A 27 10.55 41.38 32.09
N GLU A 28 10.57 42.56 32.72
CA GLU A 28 9.81 42.85 33.94
C GLU A 28 8.34 43.24 33.66
N SER A 29 8.01 43.59 32.41
CA SER A 29 6.65 43.96 32.02
C SER A 29 5.75 42.74 31.86
N GLU A 30 4.63 42.70 32.59
CA GLU A 30 3.63 41.62 32.53
C GLU A 30 3.07 41.41 31.12
N LEU A 31 2.86 42.48 30.36
CA LEU A 31 2.31 42.41 28.99
C LEU A 31 3.31 41.74 28.03
N LEU A 32 4.60 42.08 28.15
CA LEU A 32 5.66 41.46 27.35
C LEU A 32 5.87 40.00 27.74
N GLN A 33 5.83 39.67 29.04
CA GLN A 33 5.89 38.28 29.51
C GLN A 33 4.74 37.44 28.94
N LEU A 34 3.52 37.98 28.92
CA LEU A 34 2.35 37.28 28.35
C LEU A 34 2.51 37.03 26.85
N ILE A 35 3.00 38.02 26.08
CA ILE A 35 3.29 37.84 24.65
C ILE A 35 4.36 36.75 24.44
N VAL A 36 5.45 36.79 25.20
CA VAL A 36 6.52 35.79 25.10
C VAL A 36 6.02 34.40 25.47
N LEU A 37 5.15 34.28 26.49
CA LEU A 37 4.54 33.02 26.88
C LEU A 37 3.68 32.42 25.75
N ILE A 38 2.87 33.23 25.07
CA ILE A 38 2.06 32.77 23.93
C ILE A 38 2.96 32.27 22.80
N VAL A 39 4.03 33.02 22.46
CA VAL A 39 5.00 32.59 21.44
C VAL A 39 5.69 31.29 21.83
N LEU A 40 6.04 31.13 23.11
CA LEU A 40 6.63 29.90 23.63
C LEU A 40 5.67 28.71 23.51
N ILE A 41 4.40 28.87 23.88
CA ILE A 41 3.38 27.82 23.70
C ILE A 41 3.22 27.44 22.23
N LEU A 42 3.10 28.43 21.34
CA LEU A 42 2.93 28.19 19.91
C LEU A 42 4.15 27.49 19.29
N SER A 43 5.36 27.85 19.71
CA SER A 43 6.60 27.19 19.25
C SER A 43 6.68 25.73 19.71
N VAL A 44 6.33 25.43 20.97
CA VAL A 44 6.27 24.07 21.50
C VAL A 44 5.22 23.23 20.78
N LEU A 45 4.02 23.76 20.55
CA LEU A 45 2.97 23.07 19.80
C LEU A 45 3.39 22.79 18.35
N SER A 46 4.01 23.78 17.69
CA SER A 46 4.53 23.62 16.33
C SER A 46 5.61 22.55 16.25
N PHE A 47 6.50 22.51 17.24
CA PHE A 47 7.55 21.49 17.35
C PHE A 47 6.98 20.09 17.59
N ALA A 48 6.04 19.94 18.52
CA ALA A 48 5.36 18.69 18.78
C ALA A 48 4.61 18.18 17.54
N GLY A 49 3.90 19.06 16.84
CA GLY A 49 3.20 18.75 15.60
C GLY A 49 4.15 18.31 14.48
N TYR A 50 5.26 19.04 14.27
CA TYR A 50 6.29 18.67 13.30
C TYR A 50 6.89 17.28 13.60
N PHE A 51 7.24 17.02 14.87
CA PHE A 51 7.82 15.75 15.28
C PHE A 51 6.84 14.59 15.13
N TYR A 52 5.56 14.81 15.50
CA TYR A 52 4.50 13.85 15.31
C TYR A 52 4.28 13.53 13.83
N TRP A 53 4.17 14.54 12.97
CA TRP A 53 4.03 14.35 11.53
C TRP A 53 5.23 13.60 10.93
N HIS A 54 6.44 13.95 11.34
CA HIS A 54 7.64 13.31 10.82
C HIS A 54 7.76 11.84 11.24
N SER A 55 7.38 11.53 12.49
CA SER A 55 7.49 10.18 13.05
C SER A 55 6.35 9.26 12.62
N PHE A 56 5.11 9.76 12.62
CA PHE A 56 3.89 8.96 12.39
C PHE A 56 3.25 9.18 11.01
N GLY A 57 3.61 10.23 10.28
CA GLY A 57 3.07 10.46 8.93
C GLY A 57 3.42 9.35 7.95
N LYS A 58 4.61 8.73 8.09
CA LYS A 58 5.02 7.59 7.26
C LYS A 58 4.22 6.32 7.56
N THR A 59 3.90 6.06 8.83
CA THR A 59 3.13 4.88 9.23
C THR A 59 1.66 4.99 8.81
N ASN A 60 1.07 6.18 8.91
CA ASN A 60 -0.31 6.43 8.48
C ASN A 60 -0.44 6.28 6.96
N LYS A 61 0.50 6.84 6.20
CA LYS A 61 0.54 6.67 4.75
C LYS A 61 0.66 5.20 4.34
N LEU A 62 1.48 4.39 5.02
CA LEU A 62 1.57 2.95 4.71
C LEU A 62 0.24 2.23 4.97
N LYS A 63 -0.45 2.60 6.05
CA LYS A 63 -1.76 2.04 6.38
C LYS A 63 -2.77 2.37 5.27
N GLU A 64 -2.86 3.64 4.87
CA GLU A 64 -3.75 4.08 3.78
C GLU A 64 -3.44 3.38 2.46
N MET A 65 -2.15 3.23 2.12
CA MET A 65 -1.74 2.49 0.92
C MET A 65 -2.15 1.01 0.99
N LEU A 66 -1.99 0.35 2.15
CA LEU A 66 -2.41 -1.04 2.32
C LEU A 66 -3.93 -1.20 2.23
N ASP A 67 -4.69 -0.27 2.80
CA ASP A 67 -6.16 -0.29 2.73
C ASP A 67 -6.63 -0.05 1.28
N HIS A 68 -5.97 0.85 0.53
CA HIS A 68 -6.24 1.07 -0.89
C HIS A 68 -5.84 -0.12 -1.78
N ALA A 69 -4.80 -0.87 -1.39
CA ALA A 69 -4.36 -2.05 -2.12
C ALA A 69 -5.45 -3.14 -2.17
N GLU A 70 -6.27 -3.27 -1.13
CA GLU A 70 -7.38 -4.24 -1.14
C GLU A 70 -8.46 -3.88 -2.16
N LEU A 71 -8.66 -2.59 -2.44
CA LEU A 71 -9.56 -2.13 -3.49
C LEU A 71 -8.97 -2.38 -4.88
N LEU A 72 -7.70 -1.99 -5.08
CA LEU A 72 -6.97 -2.19 -6.33
C LEU A 72 -6.81 -3.67 -6.71
N PHE A 73 -6.72 -4.57 -5.72
CA PHE A 73 -6.67 -6.01 -5.97
C PHE A 73 -7.90 -6.51 -6.76
N LYS A 74 -9.05 -5.85 -6.61
CA LYS A 74 -10.25 -6.18 -7.38
C LYS A 74 -10.20 -5.69 -8.82
N GLU A 75 -9.30 -4.75 -9.14
CA GLU A 75 -9.29 -4.06 -10.42
C GLU A 75 -8.44 -4.75 -11.48
N GLY A 76 -7.33 -5.38 -11.09
CA GLY A 76 -6.45 -6.06 -12.03
C GLY A 76 -5.09 -6.44 -11.46
N SER A 77 -4.43 -7.40 -12.09
CA SER A 77 -3.14 -7.97 -11.67
C SER A 77 -1.93 -7.06 -11.90
N GLU A 78 -1.92 -6.26 -12.97
CA GLU A 78 -0.78 -5.37 -13.29
C GLU A 78 -0.79 -4.10 -12.43
N GLU A 79 -1.98 -3.54 -12.22
CA GLU A 79 -2.21 -2.36 -11.40
C GLU A 79 -1.74 -2.62 -9.96
N ILE A 80 -2.19 -3.74 -9.38
CA ILE A 80 -1.83 -4.09 -8.00
C ILE A 80 -0.35 -4.44 -7.84
N LYS A 81 0.28 -5.03 -8.86
CA LYS A 81 1.71 -5.36 -8.84
C LYS A 81 2.57 -4.09 -8.82
N SER A 82 2.25 -3.12 -9.67
CA SER A 82 2.96 -1.83 -9.69
C SER A 82 2.77 -1.07 -8.37
N PHE A 83 1.57 -1.12 -7.80
CA PHE A 83 1.25 -0.47 -6.52
C PHE A 83 1.92 -1.16 -5.33
N TYR A 84 2.04 -2.50 -5.36
CA TYR A 84 2.77 -3.26 -4.36
C TYR A 84 4.24 -2.84 -4.25
N LEU A 85 4.91 -2.55 -5.37
CA LEU A 85 6.30 -2.06 -5.34
C LEU A 85 6.41 -0.73 -4.59
N GLN A 86 5.41 0.15 -4.74
CA GLN A 86 5.35 1.41 -4.00
C GLN A 86 5.15 1.16 -2.49
N ILE A 87 4.25 0.26 -2.13
CA ILE A 87 4.02 -0.16 -0.74
C ILE A 87 5.29 -0.74 -0.13
N TYR A 88 5.96 -1.64 -0.84
CA TYR A 88 7.18 -2.29 -0.38
C TYR A 88 8.32 -1.27 -0.22
N HIS A 89 8.50 -0.36 -1.17
CA HIS A 89 9.47 0.72 -1.06
C HIS A 89 9.18 1.59 0.18
N HIS A 90 7.92 2.00 0.37
CA HIS A 90 7.52 2.81 1.53
C HIS A 90 7.73 2.07 2.86
N TYR A 91 7.43 0.77 2.90
CA TYR A 91 7.72 -0.12 4.05
C TYR A 91 9.22 -0.16 4.39
N LEU A 92 10.11 -0.23 3.39
CA LEU A 92 11.56 -0.22 3.63
C LEU A 92 12.04 1.09 4.24
N THR A 93 11.35 2.21 3.98
CA THR A 93 11.68 3.53 4.56
C THR A 93 11.16 3.75 5.98
N LEU A 94 10.35 2.82 6.52
CA LEU A 94 9.87 2.91 7.90
C LEU A 94 11.02 2.69 8.89
N PRO A 95 10.96 3.33 10.08
CA PRO A 95 11.85 2.98 11.18
C PRO A 95 11.66 1.50 11.57
N GLU A 96 12.76 0.81 11.93
CA GLU A 96 12.74 -0.61 12.32
C GLU A 96 11.71 -0.92 13.41
N LYS A 97 11.50 0.01 14.36
CA LYS A 97 10.49 -0.11 15.42
C LYS A 97 9.07 -0.34 14.90
N HIS A 98 8.73 0.21 13.73
CA HIS A 98 7.38 0.13 13.16
C HIS A 98 7.23 -0.98 12.12
N LYS A 99 8.33 -1.51 11.56
CA LYS A 99 8.28 -2.56 10.52
C LYS A 99 7.55 -3.84 10.96
N PRO A 100 7.70 -4.36 12.20
CA PRO A 100 6.98 -5.56 12.63
C PRO A 100 5.46 -5.44 12.52
N ASN A 101 4.91 -4.24 12.75
CA ASN A 101 3.46 -4.00 12.73
C ASN A 101 2.85 -4.12 11.32
N TYR A 102 3.66 -3.96 10.27
CA TYR A 102 3.20 -3.96 8.88
C TYR A 102 3.72 -5.16 8.08
N TYR A 103 4.74 -5.86 8.56
CA TYR A 103 5.36 -6.98 7.86
C TYR A 103 4.34 -8.03 7.42
N SER A 104 3.48 -8.48 8.35
CA SER A 104 2.46 -9.49 8.06
C SER A 104 1.48 -9.04 6.97
N LYS A 105 1.08 -7.76 6.96
CA LYS A 105 0.18 -7.20 5.95
C LYS A 105 0.84 -7.15 4.57
N VAL A 106 2.10 -6.70 4.51
CA VAL A 106 2.87 -6.61 3.25
C VAL A 106 3.13 -8.01 2.67
N VAL A 107 3.46 -8.99 3.52
CA VAL A 107 3.66 -10.39 3.09
C VAL A 107 2.37 -11.00 2.58
N ARG A 108 1.25 -10.85 3.29
CA ARG A 108 -0.06 -11.33 2.84
C ARG A 108 -0.48 -10.72 1.51
N LEU A 109 -0.22 -9.42 1.31
CA LEU A 109 -0.50 -8.77 0.03
C LEU A 109 0.33 -9.38 -1.10
N ARG A 110 1.63 -9.61 -0.88
CA ARG A 110 2.50 -10.30 -1.84
C ARG A 110 1.98 -11.69 -2.19
N GLU A 111 1.58 -12.47 -1.19
CA GLU A 111 1.03 -13.81 -1.38
C GLU A 111 -0.27 -13.80 -2.19
N LYS A 112 -1.19 -12.88 -1.88
CA LYS A 112 -2.42 -12.70 -2.66
C LYS A 112 -2.12 -12.39 -4.14
N ILE A 113 -1.21 -11.45 -4.40
CA ILE A 113 -0.80 -11.08 -5.77
C ILE A 113 -0.15 -12.26 -6.48
N ALA A 114 0.76 -12.98 -5.81
CA ALA A 114 1.43 -14.14 -6.37
C ALA A 114 0.44 -15.26 -6.73
N ASN A 115 -0.54 -15.52 -5.86
CA ASN A 115 -1.60 -16.50 -6.12
C ASN A 115 -2.44 -16.09 -7.34
N GLN A 116 -2.87 -14.83 -7.43
CA GLN A 116 -3.63 -14.35 -8.59
C GLN A 116 -2.81 -14.48 -9.89
N LEU A 117 -1.56 -14.06 -9.91
CA LEU A 117 -0.68 -14.17 -11.08
C LEU A 117 -0.46 -15.63 -11.49
N LYS A 118 -0.35 -16.54 -10.51
CA LYS A 118 -0.27 -17.98 -10.76
C LYS A 118 -1.55 -18.50 -11.41
N THR A 119 -2.72 -18.14 -10.86
CA THR A 119 -4.02 -18.53 -11.44
C THR A 119 -4.21 -17.98 -12.86
N GLU A 120 -3.84 -16.72 -13.13
CA GLU A 120 -3.90 -16.14 -14.47
C GLU A 120 -2.96 -16.86 -15.45
N LYS A 121 -1.76 -17.23 -14.99
CA LYS A 121 -0.82 -18.02 -15.79
C LYS A 121 -1.38 -19.42 -16.10
N GLU A 122 -1.96 -20.10 -15.11
CA GLU A 122 -2.59 -21.42 -15.29
C GLU A 122 -3.77 -21.36 -16.28
N ILE A 123 -4.60 -20.31 -16.21
CA ILE A 123 -5.66 -20.07 -17.19
C ILE A 123 -5.08 -19.84 -18.58
N LYS A 124 -4.03 -19.02 -18.70
CA LYS A 124 -3.40 -18.75 -19.98
C LYS A 124 -2.78 -20.01 -20.59
N GLU A 125 -2.07 -20.81 -19.81
CA GLU A 125 -1.53 -22.11 -20.24
C GLU A 125 -2.64 -23.07 -20.67
N LEU A 126 -3.75 -23.12 -19.93
CA LEU A 126 -4.91 -23.91 -20.34
C LEU A 126 -5.46 -23.43 -21.69
N LEU A 127 -5.59 -22.12 -21.90
CA LEU A 127 -6.11 -21.55 -23.16
C LEU A 127 -5.16 -21.76 -24.34
N ASP A 128 -3.86 -21.47 -24.15
CA ASP A 128 -2.80 -21.57 -25.16
C ASP A 128 -2.51 -23.02 -25.58
N ASN A 129 -2.81 -24.00 -24.71
CA ASN A 129 -2.84 -25.41 -25.08
C ASN A 129 -3.96 -25.64 -26.10
N HIS A 130 -3.64 -25.46 -27.37
CA HIS A 130 -4.46 -25.76 -28.54
C HIS A 130 -4.77 -27.25 -28.62
N ASP A 131 -5.76 -27.70 -27.87
CA ASP A 131 -6.15 -29.11 -27.90
C ASP A 131 -7.34 -29.30 -28.86
N SER A 132 -6.97 -29.73 -30.07
CA SER A 132 -7.78 -30.45 -31.06
C SER A 132 -8.23 -31.85 -30.56
N GLY A 133 -8.31 -32.05 -29.24
CA GLY A 133 -8.52 -33.33 -28.60
C GLY A 133 -9.98 -33.76 -28.47
N ASN A 134 -10.15 -35.07 -28.22
CA ASN A 134 -11.41 -35.78 -27.90
C ASN A 134 -12.24 -35.03 -26.84
N LEU A 135 -13.58 -35.03 -26.98
CA LEU A 135 -14.59 -34.38 -26.13
C LEU A 135 -14.30 -34.49 -24.63
N ARG A 136 -13.81 -35.65 -24.17
CA ARG A 136 -13.43 -35.88 -22.76
C ARG A 136 -12.35 -34.91 -22.27
N ARG A 137 -11.29 -34.69 -23.07
CA ARG A 137 -10.21 -33.74 -22.72
C ARG A 137 -10.70 -32.30 -22.70
N ARG A 138 -11.60 -31.93 -23.61
CA ARG A 138 -12.21 -30.59 -23.61
C ARG A 138 -13.07 -30.36 -22.36
N LYS A 139 -13.81 -31.39 -21.91
CA LYS A 139 -14.59 -31.31 -20.67
C LYS A 139 -13.68 -31.14 -19.45
N GLU A 140 -12.59 -31.90 -19.36
CA GLU A 140 -11.60 -31.76 -18.29
C GLU A 140 -10.95 -30.36 -18.30
N LYS A 141 -10.61 -29.84 -19.48
CA LYS A 141 -10.08 -28.48 -19.65
C LYS A 141 -11.08 -27.42 -19.20
N TYR A 142 -12.35 -27.53 -19.59
CA TYR A 142 -13.41 -26.62 -19.17
C TYR A 142 -13.58 -26.61 -17.65
N LEU A 143 -13.63 -27.77 -17.01
CA LEU A 143 -13.78 -27.87 -15.55
C LEU A 143 -12.60 -27.21 -14.81
N LYS A 144 -11.37 -27.44 -15.27
CA LYS A 144 -10.18 -26.79 -14.72
C LYS A 144 -10.21 -25.27 -14.94
N LEU A 145 -10.54 -24.82 -16.15
CA LEU A 145 -10.64 -23.40 -16.47
C LEU A 145 -11.70 -22.71 -15.61
N GLN A 146 -12.86 -23.35 -15.44
CA GLN A 146 -13.93 -22.87 -14.58
C GLN A 146 -13.47 -22.77 -13.13
N GLN A 147 -12.78 -23.78 -12.61
CA GLN A 147 -12.25 -23.75 -11.24
C GLN A 147 -11.31 -22.56 -11.02
N HIS A 148 -10.34 -22.34 -11.91
CA HIS A 148 -9.40 -21.22 -11.80
C HIS A 148 -10.09 -19.86 -12.01
N TYR A 149 -11.06 -19.80 -12.94
CA TYR A 149 -11.83 -18.59 -13.22
C TYR A 149 -12.57 -18.06 -11.98
N HIS A 150 -13.20 -18.94 -11.20
CA HIS A 150 -13.94 -18.54 -9.99
C HIS A 150 -13.03 -18.05 -8.86
N GLN A 151 -11.73 -18.33 -8.92
CA GLN A 151 -10.74 -17.83 -7.96
C GLN A 151 -10.27 -16.41 -8.28
N LEU A 152 -10.53 -15.91 -9.49
CA LEU A 152 -10.11 -14.58 -9.91
C LEU A 152 -11.08 -13.48 -9.42
N PRO A 153 -10.60 -12.24 -9.21
CA PRO A 153 -11.46 -11.09 -8.99
C PRO A 153 -12.40 -10.80 -10.18
N GLU A 154 -13.58 -10.25 -9.91
CA GLU A 154 -14.64 -10.01 -10.92
C GLU A 154 -14.17 -9.23 -12.16
N LYS A 155 -13.38 -8.15 -11.99
CA LYS A 155 -12.88 -7.40 -13.17
C LYS A 155 -11.94 -8.24 -14.03
N VAL A 156 -11.16 -9.13 -13.41
CA VAL A 156 -10.22 -10.02 -14.11
C VAL A 156 -10.97 -11.16 -14.79
N GLN A 157 -12.01 -11.69 -14.16
CA GLN A 157 -12.91 -12.67 -14.75
C GLN A 157 -13.45 -12.19 -16.11
N GLY A 158 -13.80 -10.91 -16.24
CA GLY A 158 -14.22 -10.30 -17.51
C GLY A 158 -13.27 -10.54 -18.68
N LYS A 159 -11.95 -10.62 -18.45
CA LYS A 159 -10.93 -10.90 -19.49
C LYS A 159 -11.05 -12.31 -20.07
N TYR A 160 -11.50 -13.28 -19.28
CA TYR A 160 -11.51 -14.70 -19.65
C TYR A 160 -12.92 -15.25 -19.91
N TYR A 161 -13.97 -14.49 -19.58
CA TYR A 161 -15.37 -14.92 -19.69
C TYR A 161 -15.73 -15.42 -21.09
N HIS A 162 -15.35 -14.68 -22.14
CA HIS A 162 -15.63 -15.06 -23.51
C HIS A 162 -15.04 -16.44 -23.88
N HIS A 163 -13.84 -16.75 -23.39
CA HIS A 163 -13.21 -18.05 -23.65
C HIS A 163 -13.91 -19.19 -22.92
N LEU A 164 -14.36 -18.97 -21.68
CA LEU A 164 -15.13 -19.95 -20.92
C LEU A 164 -16.47 -20.26 -21.60
N VAL A 165 -17.20 -19.23 -22.02
CA VAL A 165 -18.48 -19.39 -22.75
C VAL A 165 -18.26 -20.13 -24.07
N HIS A 166 -17.22 -19.76 -24.82
CA HIS A 166 -16.91 -20.44 -26.08
C HIS A 166 -16.63 -21.94 -25.89
N LEU A 167 -15.85 -22.30 -24.86
CA LEU A 167 -15.59 -23.70 -24.50
C LEU A 167 -16.87 -24.45 -24.09
N LYS A 168 -17.76 -23.79 -23.34
CA LYS A 168 -19.05 -24.35 -22.95
C LYS A 168 -19.92 -24.65 -24.18
N ASP A 169 -20.03 -23.69 -25.10
CA ASP A 169 -20.80 -23.84 -26.34
C ASP A 169 -20.27 -24.97 -27.22
N GLN A 170 -18.95 -25.14 -27.32
CA GLN A 170 -18.33 -26.25 -28.05
C GLN A 170 -18.71 -27.61 -27.44
N LEU A 171 -18.66 -27.72 -26.11
CA LEU A 171 -19.03 -28.92 -25.38
C LEU A 171 -20.52 -29.28 -25.55
N GLU A 172 -21.41 -28.28 -25.48
CA GLU A 172 -22.85 -28.48 -25.65
C GLU A 172 -23.22 -28.94 -27.07
N ARG A 173 -22.46 -28.47 -28.07
CA ARG A 173 -22.65 -28.86 -29.48
C ARG A 173 -21.97 -30.19 -29.83
N GLY A 174 -21.28 -30.82 -28.88
CA GLY A 174 -20.50 -32.05 -29.12
C GLY A 174 -19.35 -31.88 -30.12
N LYS A 175 -18.90 -30.64 -30.34
CA LYS A 175 -17.86 -30.28 -31.31
C LYS A 175 -16.47 -30.19 -30.70
#